data_AF-A0A2V7GI26-F1
#
_entry.id   AF-A0A2V7GI26-F1
#
_cell.length_a   1.000
_cell.length_b   1.000
_cell.length_c   1.000
_cell.angle_alpha   90.00
_cell.angle_beta   90.00
_cell.angle_gamma   90.00
#
_symmetry.space_group_name_H-M   'P 1'
#
loop_
_entity.id
_entity.type
_entity.pdbx_description
1 polymer ?
#
loop_
_entity_poly.entity_id
_entity_poly.type
_entity_poly.pdbx_seq_one_letter_code
_entity_poly.pdbx_strand_id
1 'polypeptide(L)'
;MVAGLVAGLVAAAGATEAAEPERKSVDIHTARDAQLASQLVIGQAKGFFREEGLDVQIKYFTAGSEIPPGMAAGSIVMASAGAPNAISLAASNFPMRVIAQIGDVSGAQGIVVRPQAGIRTPKDLEGKRMGIVKAGPALDLFGKFSRTYGVDQ
;
A
#
# COMPACT_ATOMS: atom_id res chain seq x y z
N MET A 1 16.78 41.01 47.54
CA MET A 1 17.96 41.31 46.70
C MET A 1 18.84 40.06 46.72
N VAL A 2 18.62 39.15 45.76
CA VAL A 2 19.44 38.86 44.56
C VAL A 2 20.82 38.27 44.87
N ALA A 3 20.99 36.98 44.54
CA ALA A 3 22.11 36.36 43.81
C ALA A 3 21.84 34.84 43.81
N GLY A 4 21.57 34.10 42.74
CA GLY A 4 21.96 34.29 41.34
C GLY A 4 23.16 33.41 41.01
N LEU A 5 22.98 32.09 40.88
CA LEU A 5 23.97 31.23 40.22
C LEU A 5 23.26 30.12 39.44
N VAL A 6 23.14 30.34 38.13
CA VAL A 6 22.75 29.34 37.13
C VAL A 6 24.03 28.63 36.71
N ALA A 7 24.21 27.38 37.12
CA ALA A 7 25.26 26.50 36.61
C ALA A 7 24.70 25.71 35.43
N GLY A 8 25.31 25.87 34.26
CA GLY A 8 24.83 25.43 32.96
C GLY A 8 24.70 23.92 32.81
N LEU A 9 23.55 23.51 32.29
CA LEU A 9 23.31 22.18 31.72
C LEU A 9 23.86 22.20 30.29
N VAL A 10 25.09 21.76 30.07
CA VAL A 10 25.54 21.38 28.72
C VAL A 10 24.92 20.02 28.43
N ALA A 11 23.74 20.02 27.82
CA ALA A 11 23.16 18.83 27.22
C ALA A 11 24.07 18.42 26.05
N ALA A 12 24.90 17.39 26.26
CA ALA A 12 25.52 16.68 25.16
C ALA A 12 24.40 16.11 24.28
N ALA A 13 24.18 16.74 23.13
CA ALA A 13 23.40 16.17 22.06
C ALA A 13 24.16 14.93 21.57
N GLY A 14 23.86 13.78 22.18
CA GLY A 14 24.30 12.49 21.67
C GLY A 14 23.72 12.35 20.27
N ALA A 15 24.58 12.47 19.25
CA ALA A 15 24.29 11.93 17.95
C ALA A 15 24.01 10.44 18.17
N THR A 16 22.73 10.06 18.08
CA THR A 16 22.35 8.65 18.08
C THR A 16 22.94 8.08 16.80
N GLU A 17 24.06 7.37 16.93
CA GLU A 17 24.62 6.57 15.85
C GLU A 17 23.52 5.61 15.41
N ALA A 18 23.12 5.71 14.14
CA ALA A 18 22.05 4.87 13.60
C ALA A 18 22.50 3.41 13.76
N ALA A 19 21.79 2.67 14.63
CA ALA A 19 22.10 1.28 14.88
C ALA A 19 22.01 0.49 13.57
N GLU A 20 22.97 -0.42 13.34
CA GLU A 20 22.94 -1.27 12.15
C GLU A 20 21.61 -2.04 12.07
N PRO A 21 21.05 -2.25 10.86
CA PRO A 21 19.82 -3.00 10.70
C PRO A 21 19.97 -4.43 11.26
N GLU A 22 19.06 -4.82 12.15
CA GLU A 22 18.98 -6.21 12.65
C GLU A 22 18.80 -7.20 11.48
N ARG A 23 18.07 -6.78 10.44
CA ARG A 23 17.87 -7.54 9.21
C ARG A 23 18.35 -6.76 7.99
N LYS A 24 19.40 -7.27 7.35
CA LYS A 24 20.00 -6.65 6.17
C LYS A 24 19.27 -6.99 4.87
N SER A 25 18.47 -8.06 4.80
CA SER A 25 17.75 -8.46 3.58
C SER A 25 16.24 -8.48 3.82
N VAL A 26 15.49 -7.83 2.93
CA VAL A 26 14.03 -7.68 3.02
C VAL A 26 13.37 -7.89 1.66
N ASP A 27 12.44 -8.85 1.60
CA ASP A 27 11.56 -9.04 0.45
C ASP A 27 10.31 -8.17 0.60
N ILE A 28 10.07 -7.27 -0.35
CA ILE A 28 8.87 -6.42 -0.41
C ILE A 28 8.05 -6.81 -1.62
N HIS A 29 6.83 -7.29 -1.39
CA HIS A 29 5.90 -7.66 -2.45
C HIS A 29 5.08 -6.45 -2.91
N THR A 30 4.93 -6.24 -4.21
CA THR A 30 4.12 -5.15 -4.79
C THR A 30 3.48 -5.55 -6.12
N ALA A 31 2.56 -4.74 -6.64
CA ALA A 31 2.01 -4.92 -7.97
C ALA A 31 2.96 -4.34 -9.02
N ARG A 32 2.86 -4.79 -10.27
CA ARG A 32 3.40 -4.03 -11.43
C ARG A 32 2.47 -2.85 -11.77
N ASP A 33 2.26 -1.98 -10.79
CA ASP A 33 1.44 -0.77 -10.88
C ASP A 33 2.30 0.41 -10.43
N ALA A 34 2.39 1.45 -11.27
CA ALA A 34 3.14 2.66 -10.96
C ALA A 34 2.69 3.31 -9.64
N GLN A 35 1.43 3.17 -9.27
CA GLN A 35 0.87 3.74 -8.05
C GLN A 35 1.36 3.03 -6.77
N LEU A 36 1.71 1.76 -6.86
CA LEU A 36 2.12 0.93 -5.71
C LEU A 36 3.61 0.61 -5.69
N ALA A 37 4.29 0.65 -6.84
CA ALA A 37 5.68 0.21 -6.98
C ALA A 37 6.68 1.35 -7.22
N SER A 38 6.27 2.53 -7.69
CA SER A 38 7.22 3.55 -8.14
C SER A 38 8.20 3.98 -7.04
N GLN A 39 7.73 4.18 -5.82
CA GLN A 39 8.56 4.58 -4.68
C GLN A 39 9.63 3.51 -4.38
N LEU A 40 9.25 2.23 -4.40
CA LEU A 40 10.16 1.11 -4.16
C LEU A 40 11.19 0.98 -5.28
N VAL A 41 10.74 1.02 -6.54
CA VAL A 41 11.61 0.88 -7.71
C VAL A 41 12.57 2.06 -7.84
N ILE A 42 12.10 3.29 -7.63
CA ILE A 42 12.93 4.49 -7.63
C ILE A 42 13.94 4.45 -6.48
N GLY A 43 13.51 4.06 -5.27
CA GLY A 43 14.40 3.93 -4.12
C GLY A 43 15.52 2.92 -4.35
N GLN A 44 15.19 1.77 -4.95
CA GLN A 44 16.17 0.76 -5.33
C GLN A 44 17.14 1.28 -6.42
N ALA A 45 16.61 1.90 -7.48
CA ALA A 45 17.41 2.43 -8.58
C ALA A 45 18.35 3.57 -8.15
N LYS A 46 17.90 4.43 -7.23
CA LYS A 46 18.71 5.50 -6.66
C LYS A 46 19.69 5.03 -5.59
N GLY A 47 19.53 3.81 -5.08
CA GLY A 47 20.43 3.24 -4.08
C GLY A 47 20.08 3.57 -2.63
N PHE A 48 18.94 4.21 -2.36
CA PHE A 48 18.55 4.65 -1.00
C PHE A 48 18.51 3.49 0.00
N PHE A 49 18.05 2.29 -0.41
CA PHE A 49 18.09 1.13 0.47
C PHE A 49 19.52 0.69 0.82
N ARG A 50 20.45 0.76 -0.15
CA ARG A 50 21.86 0.39 0.09
C ARG A 50 22.58 1.40 0.97
N GLU A 51 22.25 2.69 0.83
CA GLU A 51 22.77 3.76 1.70
C GLU A 51 22.40 3.51 3.17
N GLU A 52 21.23 2.94 3.41
CA GLU A 52 20.76 2.51 4.74
C GLU A 52 21.19 1.08 5.13
N GLY A 53 22.09 0.44 4.36
CA GLY A 53 22.59 -0.91 4.65
C GLY A 53 21.57 -2.04 4.41
N LEU A 54 20.52 -1.80 3.62
CA LEU A 54 19.46 -2.76 3.29
C LEU A 54 19.59 -3.30 1.86
N ASP A 55 19.53 -4.61 1.74
CA ASP A 55 19.32 -5.38 0.52
C ASP A 55 17.82 -5.66 0.33
N VAL A 56 17.16 -4.77 -0.41
CA VAL A 56 15.72 -4.89 -0.69
C VAL A 56 15.48 -5.61 -2.01
N GLN A 57 14.72 -6.70 -1.95
CA GLN A 57 14.28 -7.47 -3.11
C GLN A 57 12.80 -7.19 -3.39
N ILE A 58 12.52 -6.55 -4.53
CA ILE A 58 11.15 -6.26 -4.96
C ILE A 58 10.58 -7.48 -5.67
N LYS A 59 9.53 -8.06 -5.08
CA LYS A 59 8.78 -9.19 -5.65
C LYS A 59 7.45 -8.70 -6.19
N TYR A 60 6.98 -9.30 -7.28
CA TYR A 60 5.74 -8.87 -7.93
C TYR A 60 4.65 -9.93 -7.81
N PHE A 61 3.48 -9.55 -7.33
CA PHE A 61 2.26 -10.35 -7.45
C PHE A 61 1.53 -10.00 -8.74
N THR A 62 0.68 -10.92 -9.23
CA THR A 62 -0.12 -10.69 -10.44
C THR A 62 -1.39 -9.91 -10.12
N ALA A 63 -2.03 -10.21 -8.98
CA ALA A 63 -3.20 -9.53 -8.48
C ALA A 63 -3.15 -9.31 -6.96
N GLY A 64 -3.74 -8.21 -6.48
CA GLY A 64 -3.78 -7.90 -5.04
C GLY A 64 -4.48 -8.96 -4.18
N SER A 65 -5.35 -9.78 -4.80
CA SER A 65 -5.99 -10.93 -4.14
C SER A 65 -5.02 -12.01 -3.67
N GLU A 66 -3.78 -12.02 -4.16
CA GLU A 66 -2.73 -12.95 -3.72
C GLU A 66 -2.14 -12.57 -2.36
N ILE A 67 -2.29 -11.31 -1.92
CA ILE A 67 -1.62 -10.80 -0.72
C ILE A 67 -2.15 -11.46 0.54
N PRO A 68 -3.49 -11.49 0.82
CA PRO A 68 -3.97 -12.11 2.04
C PRO A 68 -3.59 -13.59 2.23
N PRO A 69 -3.79 -14.48 1.23
CA PRO A 69 -3.36 -15.88 1.38
C PRO A 69 -1.83 -16.02 1.44
N GLY A 70 -1.07 -15.19 0.72
CA GLY A 70 0.39 -15.22 0.78
C GLY A 70 0.96 -14.82 2.14
N MET A 71 0.36 -13.83 2.80
CA MET A 71 0.69 -13.43 4.18
C MET A 71 0.27 -14.50 5.20
N ALA A 72 -0.93 -15.08 5.05
CA ALA A 72 -1.40 -16.16 5.91
C ALA A 72 -0.49 -17.41 5.83
N ALA A 73 0.03 -17.72 4.64
CA ALA A 73 0.98 -18.81 4.41
C ALA A 73 2.43 -18.47 4.82
N GLY A 74 2.72 -17.23 5.24
CA GLY A 74 4.07 -16.77 5.60
C GLY A 74 5.02 -16.52 4.42
N SER A 75 4.55 -16.69 3.19
CA SER A 75 5.34 -16.43 1.98
C SER A 75 5.51 -14.95 1.66
N ILE A 76 4.61 -14.10 2.17
CA ILE A 76 4.69 -12.64 2.07
C ILE A 76 4.81 -12.08 3.49
N VAL A 77 5.98 -11.53 3.83
CA VAL A 77 6.21 -10.90 5.15
C VAL A 77 5.94 -9.40 5.10
N MET A 78 6.24 -8.76 3.97
CA MET A 78 6.01 -7.33 3.75
C MET A 78 5.43 -7.10 2.35
N ALA A 79 4.44 -6.21 2.25
CA ALA A 79 3.86 -5.81 0.98
C ALA A 79 3.54 -4.32 0.92
N SER A 80 3.76 -3.74 -0.25
CA SER A 80 3.12 -2.50 -0.68
C SER A 80 1.79 -2.84 -1.35
N ALA A 81 0.70 -2.37 -0.77
CA ALA A 81 -0.65 -2.74 -1.18
C ALA A 81 -1.65 -1.60 -0.98
N GLY A 82 -2.74 -1.63 -1.74
CA GLY A 82 -3.87 -0.74 -1.52
C GLY A 82 -4.59 -1.01 -0.20
N ALA A 83 -5.18 0.05 0.38
CA ALA A 83 -5.87 0.01 1.68
C ALA A 83 -6.90 -1.13 1.86
N PRO A 84 -7.70 -1.53 0.84
CA PRO A 84 -8.65 -2.62 1.02
C PRO A 84 -8.01 -3.97 1.38
N ASN A 85 -6.75 -4.24 0.96
CA ASN A 85 -6.04 -5.46 1.39
C ASN A 85 -5.73 -5.43 2.89
N ALA A 86 -5.28 -4.28 3.41
CA ALA A 86 -5.03 -4.12 4.84
C ALA A 86 -6.32 -4.26 5.67
N ILE A 87 -7.43 -3.70 5.17
CA ILE A 87 -8.75 -3.83 5.80
C ILE A 87 -9.21 -5.30 5.81
N SER A 88 -9.07 -6.01 4.69
CA SER A 88 -9.44 -7.43 4.59
C SER A 88 -8.66 -8.31 5.58
N LEU A 89 -7.35 -8.08 5.70
CA LEU A 89 -6.50 -8.77 6.66
C LEU A 89 -6.86 -8.44 8.12
N ALA A 90 -7.09 -7.15 8.41
CA ALA A 90 -7.52 -6.72 9.75
C ALA A 90 -8.88 -7.32 10.14
N ALA A 91 -9.85 -7.37 9.20
CA ALA A 91 -11.15 -8.00 9.41
C ALA A 91 -11.04 -9.51 9.72
N SER A 92 -9.97 -10.15 9.27
CA SER A 92 -9.66 -11.56 9.56
C SER A 92 -8.88 -11.75 10.86
N ASN A 93 -8.68 -10.70 11.67
CA ASN A 93 -7.81 -10.67 12.85
C ASN A 93 -6.37 -11.12 12.58
N PHE A 94 -5.89 -10.95 11.34
CA PHE A 94 -4.51 -11.31 11.00
C PHE A 94 -3.53 -10.32 11.67
N PRO A 95 -2.46 -10.80 12.33
CA PRO A 95 -1.54 -9.94 13.07
C PRO A 95 -0.63 -9.16 12.11
N MET A 96 -1.11 -8.02 11.62
CA MET A 96 -0.36 -7.13 10.73
C MET A 96 -0.29 -5.70 11.24
N ARG A 97 0.63 -4.93 10.65
CA ARG A 97 0.80 -3.50 10.89
C ARG A 97 0.94 -2.76 9.57
N VAL A 98 0.25 -1.62 9.46
CA VAL A 98 0.51 -0.63 8.41
C VAL A 98 1.59 0.31 8.92
N ILE A 99 2.75 0.32 8.27
CA ILE A 99 3.94 1.07 8.74
C ILE A 99 4.10 2.43 8.07
N ALA A 100 3.59 2.59 6.84
CA ALA A 100 3.69 3.82 6.09
C ALA A 100 2.60 3.88 5.00
N GLN A 101 2.09 5.08 4.74
CA GLN A 101 1.36 5.39 3.51
C GLN A 101 2.36 5.88 2.46
N ILE A 102 2.48 5.15 1.36
CA ILE A 102 3.45 5.50 0.30
C ILE A 102 2.84 6.41 -0.78
N GLY A 103 1.52 6.45 -0.92
CA GLY A 103 0.81 7.29 -1.88
C GLY A 103 -0.69 7.36 -1.58
N ASP A 104 -1.36 8.32 -2.19
CA ASP A 104 -2.83 8.43 -2.20
C ASP A 104 -3.33 8.25 -3.64
N VAL A 105 -4.18 7.25 -3.82
CA VAL A 105 -4.75 6.83 -5.11
C VAL A 105 -6.28 6.83 -5.08
N SER A 106 -6.87 7.47 -4.06
CA SER A 106 -8.31 7.48 -3.82
C SER A 106 -9.12 8.05 -4.99
N GLY A 107 -8.53 8.94 -5.80
CA GLY A 107 -9.13 9.50 -7.01
C GLY A 107 -8.77 8.80 -8.32
N ALA A 108 -7.89 7.79 -8.30
CA ALA A 108 -7.38 7.16 -9.51
C ALA A 108 -8.19 5.93 -9.96
N GLN A 109 -9.01 5.36 -9.07
CA GLN A 109 -9.82 4.19 -9.39
C GLN A 109 -11.11 4.61 -10.10
N GLY A 110 -11.34 4.05 -11.28
CA GLY A 110 -12.51 4.35 -12.09
C GLY A 110 -12.91 3.22 -13.02
N ILE A 111 -14.14 3.30 -13.52
CA ILE A 111 -14.66 2.43 -14.56
C ILE A 111 -14.35 3.09 -15.90
N VAL A 112 -13.56 2.43 -16.74
CA VAL A 112 -13.23 2.92 -18.08
C VAL A 112 -14.24 2.36 -19.07
N VAL A 113 -14.94 3.26 -19.77
CA VAL A 113 -15.93 2.91 -20.79
C VAL A 113 -15.48 3.40 -22.15
N ARG A 114 -15.69 2.60 -23.19
CA ARG A 114 -15.49 3.05 -24.57
C ARG A 114 -16.58 4.07 -24.93
N PRO A 115 -16.28 5.16 -25.65
CA PRO A 115 -17.29 6.14 -26.05
C PRO A 115 -18.49 5.52 -26.78
N GLN A 116 -18.24 4.47 -27.59
CA GLN A 116 -19.27 3.77 -28.37
C GLN A 116 -20.12 2.81 -27.52
N ALA A 117 -19.81 2.61 -26.23
CA ALA A 117 -20.56 1.70 -25.37
C ALA A 117 -21.90 2.30 -24.89
N GLY A 118 -22.14 3.60 -25.11
CA GLY A 118 -23.39 4.26 -24.74
C GLY A 118 -23.61 4.41 -23.23
N ILE A 119 -22.59 4.12 -22.41
CA ILE A 119 -22.66 4.23 -20.94
C ILE A 119 -22.36 5.67 -20.54
N ARG A 120 -23.34 6.35 -19.93
CA ARG A 120 -23.23 7.73 -19.45
C ARG A 120 -23.53 7.87 -17.96
N THR A 121 -24.29 6.93 -17.42
CA THR A 121 -24.68 6.86 -16.01
C THR A 121 -24.31 5.50 -15.43
N PRO A 122 -24.16 5.37 -14.10
CA PRO A 122 -23.97 4.08 -13.46
C PRO A 122 -25.00 3.02 -13.85
N LYS A 123 -26.29 3.40 -13.98
CA LYS A 123 -27.38 2.50 -14.36
C LYS A 123 -27.21 1.87 -15.75
N ASP A 124 -26.52 2.54 -16.67
CA ASP A 124 -26.29 2.00 -18.03
C ASP A 124 -25.38 0.76 -18.03
N LEU A 125 -24.71 0.47 -16.90
CA LEU A 125 -23.90 -0.74 -16.70
C LEU A 125 -24.76 -2.00 -16.55
N GLU A 126 -26.04 -1.88 -16.22
CA GLU A 126 -26.95 -3.02 -16.06
C GLU A 126 -27.04 -3.82 -17.37
N GLY A 127 -26.91 -5.15 -17.24
CA GLY A 127 -26.88 -6.08 -18.37
C GLY A 127 -25.64 -5.98 -19.27
N LYS A 128 -24.64 -5.13 -18.95
CA LYS A 128 -23.39 -5.04 -19.70
C LYS A 128 -22.33 -6.00 -19.16
N ARG A 129 -21.43 -6.44 -20.04
CA ARG A 129 -20.26 -7.22 -19.63
C ARG A 129 -19.11 -6.29 -19.26
N MET A 130 -18.64 -6.41 -18.02
CA MET A 130 -17.50 -5.67 -17.49
C MET A 130 -16.30 -6.60 -17.28
N GLY A 131 -15.12 -6.17 -17.71
CA GLY A 131 -13.87 -6.81 -17.33
C GLY A 131 -13.47 -6.33 -15.94
N ILE A 132 -13.37 -7.24 -14.97
CA ILE A 132 -12.97 -6.95 -13.59
C ILE A 132 -12.12 -8.10 -13.06
N VAL A 133 -11.20 -7.80 -12.15
CA VAL A 133 -10.44 -8.84 -11.43
C VAL A 133 -11.41 -9.67 -10.58
N LYS A 134 -11.37 -10.99 -10.73
CA LYS A 134 -12.37 -11.94 -10.19
C LYS A 134 -12.47 -12.00 -8.65
N ALA A 135 -11.60 -11.31 -7.92
CA ALA A 135 -11.63 -11.25 -6.47
C ALA A 135 -10.82 -10.04 -5.97
N GLY A 136 -11.02 -9.70 -4.70
CA GLY A 136 -10.23 -8.69 -4.00
C GLY A 136 -10.72 -7.26 -4.21
N PRO A 137 -9.86 -6.26 -3.95
CA PRO A 137 -10.26 -4.86 -3.77
C PRO A 137 -11.12 -4.26 -4.89
N ALA A 138 -10.85 -4.63 -6.15
CA ALA A 138 -11.59 -4.12 -7.30
C ALA A 138 -13.06 -4.57 -7.28
N LEU A 139 -13.31 -5.84 -6.96
CA LEU A 139 -14.66 -6.39 -6.89
C LEU A 139 -15.43 -5.83 -5.68
N ASP A 140 -14.77 -5.68 -4.53
CA ASP A 140 -15.36 -5.07 -3.34
C ASP A 140 -15.78 -3.61 -3.60
N LEU A 141 -14.91 -2.86 -4.28
CA LEU A 141 -15.19 -1.48 -4.68
C LEU A 141 -16.37 -1.43 -5.65
N PHE A 142 -16.43 -2.33 -6.64
CA PHE A 142 -17.55 -2.39 -7.56
C PHE A 142 -18.87 -2.76 -6.85
N GLY A 143 -18.82 -3.66 -5.87
CA GLY A 143 -19.95 -3.97 -4.99
C GLY A 143 -20.45 -2.75 -4.20
N LYS A 144 -19.53 -1.95 -3.66
CA LYS A 144 -19.87 -0.69 -2.99
C LYS A 144 -20.45 0.33 -3.96
N PHE A 145 -19.81 0.52 -5.12
CA PHE A 145 -20.31 1.39 -6.20
C PHE A 145 -21.75 1.02 -6.59
N SER A 146 -22.01 -0.28 -6.79
CA SER A 146 -23.32 -0.76 -7.23
C SER A 146 -24.40 -0.48 -6.19
N ARG A 147 -24.11 -0.70 -4.90
CA ARG A 147 -25.03 -0.30 -3.81
C ARG A 147 -25.24 1.21 -3.72
N THR A 148 -24.18 2.00 -3.87
CA THR A 148 -24.24 3.47 -3.77
C THR A 148 -25.07 4.09 -4.89
N TYR A 149 -24.95 3.57 -6.11
CA TYR A 149 -25.65 4.10 -7.29
C TYR A 149 -26.87 3.28 -7.70
N GLY A 150 -27.24 2.28 -6.89
CA GLY A 150 -28.38 1.39 -7.13
C GLY A 150 -28.26 0.60 -8.43
N VAL A 151 -27.07 0.18 -8.83
CA VAL A 151 -26.85 -0.66 -10.03
C VAL A 151 -27.10 -2.12 -9.69
N ASP A 152 -27.95 -2.79 -10.46
CA ASP A 152 -28.16 -4.23 -10.35
C ASP A 152 -27.00 -5.00 -11.01
N GLN A 153 -26.38 -5.90 -10.22
CA GLN A 153 -25.23 -6.72 -10.64
C GLN A 153 -25.64 -8.03 -11.32
#